data_AF-A0A947BLL7-F1
#
_entry.id   AF-A0A947BLL7-F1
#
_cell.length_a   1.000
_cell.length_b   1.000
_cell.length_c   1.000
_cell.angle_alpha   90.00
_cell.angle_beta   90.00
_cell.angle_gamma   90.00
#
_symmetry.space_group_name_H-M   'P 1'
#
loop_
_entity.id
_entity.type
_entity.pdbx_description
1 polymer ?
#
loop_
_entity_poly.entity_id
_entity_poly.type
_entity_poly.pdbx_seq_one_letter_code
_entity_poly.pdbx_strand_id
1 'polypeptide(L)'
;MADVTVQQFAEVVGISVERLRGQLQEAGLPEKLPEDLINDNEKSQLLSYLRRMHGKDDGSSEPSKITLKRKTVSELKVPGERGRARTGRPTATAKTVSVEFRRKRTYVKRSVVAEEEERLMAEQQAEREREREEERAAEEAQKREAEEREAVRLAEEQAAELAKQEEQKRKEEEEAARVAAAEAARQLAEAPAPPAEAPSSGKDKVKDKAKDKDKAKDKD
;
A
#
# COMPACT_ATOMS: atom_id res chain seq x y z
N MET A 1 61.06 -11.30 6.01
CA MET A 1 61.34 -12.65 6.53
C MET A 1 62.58 -13.19 5.83
N ALA A 2 63.18 -14.26 6.37
CA ALA A 2 64.28 -14.94 5.71
C ALA A 2 63.79 -15.73 4.48
N ASP A 3 64.66 -15.88 3.50
CA ASP A 3 64.40 -16.70 2.31
C ASP A 3 64.33 -18.19 2.71
N VAL A 4 63.35 -18.92 2.16
CA VAL A 4 63.06 -20.31 2.51
C VAL A 4 63.06 -21.14 1.23
N THR A 5 63.58 -22.37 1.28
CA THR A 5 63.56 -23.23 0.08
C THR A 5 62.15 -23.67 -0.30
N VAL A 6 61.92 -23.94 -1.57
CA VAL A 6 60.62 -24.43 -2.08
C VAL A 6 60.16 -25.68 -1.32
N GLN A 7 61.08 -26.61 -1.04
CA GLN A 7 60.79 -27.82 -0.28
C GLN A 7 60.32 -27.52 1.15
N GLN A 8 61.03 -26.67 1.88
CA GLN A 8 60.67 -26.30 3.26
C GLN A 8 59.33 -25.54 3.29
N PHE A 9 59.08 -24.67 2.30
CA PHE A 9 57.82 -23.95 2.21
C PHE A 9 56.64 -24.89 1.93
N ALA A 10 56.81 -25.87 1.05
CA ALA A 10 55.78 -26.88 0.76
C ALA A 10 55.41 -27.70 2.01
N GLU A 11 56.40 -28.10 2.81
CA GLU A 11 56.20 -28.82 4.07
C GLU A 11 55.42 -28.01 5.10
N VAL A 12 55.74 -26.72 5.25
CA VAL A 12 55.03 -25.81 6.18
C VAL A 12 53.57 -25.60 5.76
N VAL A 13 53.32 -25.47 4.45
CA VAL A 13 51.96 -25.28 3.92
C VAL A 13 51.18 -26.61 3.83
N GLY A 14 51.86 -27.74 3.90
CA GLY A 14 51.25 -29.08 3.86
C GLY A 14 50.81 -29.52 2.47
N ILE A 15 51.52 -29.08 1.43
CA ILE A 15 51.26 -29.46 0.02
C ILE A 15 52.47 -30.15 -0.59
N SER A 16 52.26 -30.94 -1.66
CA SER A 16 53.38 -31.54 -2.37
C SER A 16 54.22 -30.47 -3.08
N VAL A 17 55.53 -30.72 -3.17
CA VAL A 17 56.48 -29.83 -3.86
C VAL A 17 56.05 -29.58 -5.31
N GLU A 18 55.59 -30.63 -6.00
CA GLU A 18 55.08 -30.52 -7.37
C GLU A 18 53.87 -29.59 -7.48
N ARG A 19 52.94 -29.66 -6.51
CA ARG A 19 51.75 -28.81 -6.49
C ARG A 19 52.12 -27.35 -6.23
N LEU A 20 53.03 -27.11 -5.29
CA LEU A 20 53.53 -25.76 -5.03
C LEU A 20 54.21 -25.17 -6.27
N ARG A 21 55.06 -25.96 -6.97
CA ARG A 21 55.71 -25.53 -8.21
C ARG A 21 54.70 -25.18 -9.30
N GLY A 22 53.66 -25.99 -9.47
CA GLY A 22 52.57 -25.68 -10.40
C GLY A 22 51.88 -24.35 -10.07
N GLN A 23 51.58 -24.11 -8.78
CA GLN A 23 50.97 -22.86 -8.35
C GLN A 23 51.89 -21.64 -8.53
N LEU A 24 53.21 -21.80 -8.35
CA LEU A 24 54.19 -20.75 -8.61
C LEU A 24 54.24 -20.40 -10.11
N GLN A 25 54.24 -21.41 -10.98
CA GLN A 25 54.17 -21.20 -12.44
C GLN A 25 52.86 -20.52 -12.87
N GLU A 26 51.72 -20.96 -12.32
CA GLU A 26 50.41 -20.37 -12.59
C GLU A 26 50.31 -18.93 -12.08
N ALA A 27 51.01 -18.60 -11.00
CA ALA A 27 51.14 -17.23 -10.48
C ALA A 27 52.07 -16.35 -11.33
N GLY A 28 52.72 -16.89 -12.36
CA GLY A 28 53.62 -16.17 -13.26
C GLY A 28 55.06 -16.05 -12.76
N LEU A 29 55.45 -16.84 -11.76
CA LEU A 29 56.82 -16.92 -11.27
C LEU A 29 57.65 -17.90 -12.13
N PRO A 30 58.98 -17.69 -12.24
CA PRO A 30 59.86 -18.61 -12.96
C PRO A 30 59.80 -20.01 -12.36
N GLU A 31 60.01 -21.03 -13.20
CA GLU A 31 60.03 -22.43 -12.75
C GLU A 31 61.21 -22.65 -11.80
N LYS A 32 60.91 -22.88 -10.52
CA LYS A 32 61.89 -23.13 -9.46
C LYS A 32 62.04 -24.61 -9.17
N LEU A 33 63.25 -25.05 -8.87
CA LEU A 33 63.57 -26.39 -8.38
C LEU A 33 63.29 -26.51 -6.87
N PRO A 34 63.21 -27.73 -6.32
CA PRO A 34 62.93 -27.94 -4.89
C PRO A 34 63.92 -27.24 -3.94
N GLU A 35 65.16 -27.09 -4.37
CA GLU A 35 66.27 -26.50 -3.59
C GLU A 35 66.33 -24.97 -3.72
N ASP A 36 65.60 -24.38 -4.66
CA ASP A 36 65.64 -22.94 -4.91
C ASP A 36 64.96 -22.17 -3.77
N LEU A 37 65.41 -20.93 -3.56
CA LEU A 37 64.90 -20.03 -2.53
C LEU A 37 63.65 -19.28 -3.00
N ILE A 38 62.66 -19.14 -2.12
CA ILE A 38 61.46 -18.33 -2.31
C ILE A 38 61.55 -17.05 -1.47
N ASN A 39 61.48 -15.91 -2.14
CA ASN A 39 61.53 -14.58 -1.52
C ASN A 39 60.13 -14.13 -1.09
N ASP A 40 60.04 -13.16 -0.18
CA ASP A 40 58.74 -12.69 0.32
C ASP A 40 57.83 -12.05 -0.74
N ASN A 41 58.42 -11.43 -1.77
CA ASN A 41 57.67 -10.88 -2.91
C ASN A 41 56.99 -11.99 -3.73
N GLU A 42 57.61 -13.16 -3.83
CA GLU A 42 57.07 -14.29 -4.57
C GLU A 42 55.98 -14.99 -3.76
N LYS A 43 56.16 -15.06 -2.43
CA LYS A 43 55.10 -15.52 -1.51
C LYS A 43 53.86 -14.63 -1.61
N SER A 44 54.03 -13.30 -1.64
CA SER A 44 52.90 -12.38 -1.76
C SER A 44 52.19 -12.49 -3.11
N GLN A 45 52.93 -12.67 -4.21
CA GLN A 45 52.36 -12.93 -5.54
C GLN A 45 51.57 -14.24 -5.60
N LEU A 46 52.14 -15.33 -5.07
CA LEU A 46 51.45 -16.61 -4.95
C LEU A 46 50.15 -16.46 -4.12
N LEU A 47 50.21 -15.74 -2.99
CA LEU A 47 49.02 -15.49 -2.17
C LEU A 47 47.95 -14.68 -2.90
N SER A 48 48.33 -13.66 -3.67
CA SER A 48 47.39 -12.88 -4.49
C SER A 48 46.75 -13.75 -5.57
N TYR A 49 47.53 -14.60 -6.25
CA TYR A 49 47.00 -15.57 -7.22
C TYR A 49 46.00 -16.53 -6.57
N LEU A 50 46.35 -17.12 -5.43
CA LEU A 50 45.47 -18.05 -4.71
C LEU A 50 44.19 -17.36 -4.25
N ARG A 51 44.27 -16.13 -3.74
CA ARG A 51 43.08 -15.35 -3.35
C ARG A 51 42.20 -15.02 -4.55
N ARG A 52 42.78 -14.72 -5.71
CA ARG A 52 42.03 -14.54 -6.96
C ARG A 52 41.33 -15.82 -7.43
N MET A 53 42.05 -16.95 -7.42
CA MET A 53 41.50 -18.26 -7.80
C MET A 53 40.38 -18.74 -6.86
N HIS A 54 40.47 -18.39 -5.57
CA HIS A 54 39.46 -18.69 -4.57
C HIS A 54 38.36 -17.62 -4.44
N GLY A 55 38.33 -16.62 -5.33
CA GLY A 55 37.29 -15.58 -5.35
C GLY A 55 37.32 -14.64 -4.15
N LYS A 56 38.44 -14.54 -3.45
CA LYS A 56 38.60 -13.77 -2.21
C LYS A 56 39.03 -12.31 -2.44
N ASP A 57 39.81 -12.03 -3.49
CA ASP A 57 40.38 -10.68 -3.73
C ASP A 57 39.64 -9.83 -4.77
N ASP A 58 38.81 -10.41 -5.63
CA ASP A 58 38.05 -9.62 -6.60
C ASP A 58 36.61 -9.42 -6.12
N GLY A 59 36.31 -8.21 -5.63
CA GLY A 59 34.96 -7.67 -5.48
C GLY A 59 34.19 -7.55 -6.81
N SER A 60 34.55 -8.32 -7.84
CA SER A 60 33.89 -8.35 -9.14
C SER A 60 33.67 -9.78 -9.62
N SER A 61 32.38 -10.16 -9.60
CA SER A 61 31.76 -11.12 -10.52
C SER A 61 31.96 -12.62 -10.25
N GLU A 62 31.84 -13.08 -9.00
CA GLU A 62 31.20 -14.41 -8.88
C GLU A 62 29.69 -14.23 -9.19
N PRO A 63 29.10 -15.11 -10.00
CA PRO A 63 27.72 -14.94 -10.48
C PRO A 63 26.75 -14.85 -9.30
N SER A 64 25.89 -13.83 -9.30
CA SER A 64 24.86 -13.61 -8.28
C SER A 64 23.90 -14.81 -8.12
N LYS A 65 23.83 -15.66 -9.14
CA LYS A 65 22.93 -16.82 -9.22
C LYS A 65 23.65 -18.00 -9.86
N ILE A 66 23.71 -19.13 -9.16
CA ILE A 66 24.27 -20.40 -9.67
C ILE A 66 23.17 -21.46 -9.66
N THR A 67 22.94 -22.11 -10.80
CA THR A 67 21.98 -23.22 -10.88
C THR A 67 22.73 -24.56 -10.91
N LEU A 68 22.63 -25.33 -9.82
CA LEU A 68 23.16 -26.68 -9.75
C LEU A 68 22.15 -27.67 -10.33
N LYS A 69 22.60 -28.43 -11.34
CA LYS A 69 21.84 -29.54 -11.91
C LYS A 69 22.32 -30.84 -11.27
N ARG A 70 21.41 -31.57 -10.62
CA ARG A 70 21.71 -32.90 -10.06
C ARG A 70 20.85 -33.96 -10.74
N LYS A 71 21.49 -35.05 -11.15
CA LYS A 71 20.88 -36.27 -11.65
C LYS A 71 20.88 -37.29 -10.52
N THR A 72 19.71 -37.81 -10.18
CA THR A 72 19.57 -38.91 -9.22
C THR A 72 18.87 -40.04 -9.94
N VAL A 73 19.48 -41.21 -10.02
CA VAL A 73 18.84 -42.38 -10.63
C VAL A 73 18.33 -43.26 -9.49
N SER A 74 17.05 -43.58 -9.51
CA SER A 74 16.41 -44.48 -8.56
C SER A 74 15.95 -45.73 -9.30
N GLU A 75 16.19 -46.90 -8.74
CA GLU A 75 15.71 -48.15 -9.30
C GLU A 75 14.35 -48.49 -8.72
N LEU A 76 13.33 -48.60 -9.57
CA LEU A 76 12.00 -49.07 -9.21
C LEU A 76 11.86 -50.52 -9.63
N LYS A 77 11.67 -51.39 -8.64
CA LYS A 77 11.42 -52.81 -8.87
C LYS A 77 9.93 -53.01 -9.08
N VAL A 78 9.53 -53.16 -10.35
CA VAL A 78 8.14 -53.35 -10.73
C VAL A 78 7.81 -54.84 -10.59
N PRO A 79 6.83 -55.23 -9.73
CA PRO A 79 6.34 -56.58 -9.72
C PRO A 79 5.76 -56.87 -11.11
N GLY A 80 6.31 -57.86 -11.81
CA GLY A 80 5.83 -58.19 -13.14
C GLY A 80 4.34 -58.54 -13.10
N GLU A 81 3.54 -57.98 -14.01
CA GLU A 81 2.19 -58.50 -14.27
C GLU A 81 2.28 -60.01 -14.46
N ARG A 82 1.30 -60.75 -13.93
CA ARG A 82 1.17 -62.20 -14.14
C ARG A 82 0.80 -62.48 -15.61
N GLY A 83 1.68 -62.15 -16.54
CA GLY A 83 1.62 -62.53 -17.93
C GLY A 83 2.14 -63.95 -18.06
N ARG A 84 1.25 -64.86 -18.46
CA ARG A 84 1.48 -66.28 -18.72
C ARG A 84 2.79 -66.50 -19.50
N ALA A 85 3.86 -66.93 -18.82
CA ALA A 85 5.06 -67.40 -19.49
C ALA A 85 4.71 -68.63 -20.34
N ARG A 86 5.18 -68.68 -21.60
CA ARG A 86 4.92 -69.78 -22.56
C ARG A 86 5.49 -71.14 -22.14
N THR A 87 6.17 -71.21 -21.00
CA THR A 87 6.79 -72.41 -20.44
C THR A 87 6.47 -72.43 -18.95
N GLY A 88 5.75 -73.46 -18.49
CA GLY A 88 5.03 -73.51 -17.21
C GLY A 88 5.88 -73.60 -15.93
N ARG A 89 6.84 -72.68 -15.73
CA ARG A 89 7.58 -72.52 -14.47
C ARG A 89 7.32 -71.14 -13.87
N PRO A 90 6.80 -71.03 -12.63
CA PRO A 90 6.50 -69.74 -12.00
C PRO A 90 7.78 -69.12 -11.44
N THR A 91 8.51 -68.35 -12.26
CA THR A 91 9.52 -67.43 -11.74
C THR A 91 8.96 -66.03 -11.80
N ALA A 92 8.63 -65.45 -10.63
CA ALA A 92 8.24 -64.05 -10.50
C ALA A 92 9.46 -63.15 -10.80
N THR A 93 9.75 -62.91 -12.08
CA THR A 93 10.84 -62.02 -12.50
C THR A 93 10.36 -60.58 -12.40
N ALA A 94 10.54 -59.98 -11.22
CA ALA A 94 10.35 -58.55 -11.04
C ALA A 94 11.33 -57.79 -11.95
N LYS A 95 10.81 -56.85 -12.75
CA LYS A 95 11.60 -56.03 -13.68
C LYS A 95 12.10 -54.80 -12.92
N THR A 96 13.39 -54.53 -12.97
CA THR A 96 13.97 -53.31 -12.41
C THR A 96 13.99 -52.24 -13.49
N VAL A 97 13.33 -51.12 -13.24
CA VAL A 97 13.30 -49.94 -14.12
C VAL A 97 14.12 -48.84 -13.46
N SER A 98 15.13 -48.34 -14.15
CA SER A 98 15.90 -47.18 -13.68
C SER A 98 15.14 -45.89 -14.02
N VAL A 99 14.69 -45.18 -12.99
CA VAL A 99 14.01 -43.89 -13.11
C VAL A 99 15.01 -42.78 -12.79
N GLU A 100 15.28 -41.93 -13.77
CA GLU A 100 16.14 -40.78 -13.60
C GLU A 100 15.34 -39.54 -13.16
N PHE A 101 15.63 -39.03 -11.97
CA PHE A 101 15.15 -37.76 -11.47
C PHE A 101 16.20 -36.66 -11.70
N ARG A 102 15.91 -35.71 -12.58
CA ARG A 102 16.74 -34.53 -12.82
C ARG A 102 16.17 -33.35 -12.04
N ARG A 103 16.95 -32.76 -11.12
CA ARG A 103 16.55 -31.57 -10.35
C ARG A 103 17.48 -30.40 -10.64
N LYS A 104 16.91 -29.20 -10.71
CA LYS A 104 17.64 -27.93 -10.69
C LYS A 104 17.46 -27.28 -9.32
N ARG A 105 18.56 -26.91 -8.65
CA ARG A 105 18.53 -26.07 -7.44
C ARG A 105 19.30 -24.80 -7.74
N THR A 106 18.65 -23.66 -7.61
CA THR A 106 19.26 -22.36 -7.89
C THR A 106 19.62 -21.69 -6.57
N TYR A 107 20.89 -21.42 -6.37
CA TYR A 107 21.41 -20.67 -5.24
C TYR A 107 21.65 -19.23 -5.66
N VAL A 108 21.14 -18.29 -4.88
CA VAL A 108 21.37 -16.85 -5.03
C VAL A 108 22.31 -16.40 -3.91
N LYS A 109 23.22 -15.48 -4.20
CA LYS A 109 24.11 -14.90 -3.19
C LYS A 109 23.30 -14.27 -2.07
N ARG A 110 23.64 -14.61 -0.83
CA ARG A 110 22.88 -14.20 0.36
C ARG A 110 22.88 -12.69 0.59
N SER A 111 23.91 -11.98 0.14
CA SER A 111 23.97 -10.52 0.16
C SER A 111 22.93 -9.87 -0.75
N VAL A 112 22.73 -10.41 -1.95
CA VAL A 112 21.72 -9.90 -2.92
C VAL A 112 20.31 -10.12 -2.39
N VAL A 113 20.06 -11.27 -1.75
CA VAL A 113 18.76 -11.56 -1.13
C VAL A 113 18.49 -10.61 0.05
N ALA A 114 19.49 -10.33 0.88
CA ALA A 114 19.33 -9.41 2.01
C ALA A 114 19.03 -7.98 1.54
N GLU A 115 19.72 -7.48 0.51
CA GLU A 115 19.44 -6.15 -0.06
C GLU A 115 18.04 -6.07 -0.71
N GLU A 116 17.59 -7.13 -1.39
CA GLU A 116 16.24 -7.21 -1.94
C GLU A 116 15.16 -7.25 -0.83
N GLU A 117 15.39 -8.01 0.25
CA GLU A 117 14.51 -8.07 1.41
C GLU A 117 14.40 -6.73 2.13
N GLU A 118 15.51 -6.02 2.33
CA GLU A 118 15.52 -4.67 2.92
C GLU A 118 14.74 -3.67 2.07
N ARG A 119 14.90 -3.70 0.74
CA ARG A 119 14.14 -2.86 -0.18
C ARG A 119 12.64 -3.14 -0.12
N LEU A 120 12.25 -4.41 -0.14
CA LEU A 120 10.85 -4.82 -0.03
C LEU A 120 10.23 -4.40 1.31
N MET A 121 11.00 -4.48 2.40
CA MET A 121 10.56 -4.03 3.73
C MET A 121 10.40 -2.51 3.77
N ALA A 122 11.32 -1.75 3.18
CA ALA A 122 11.22 -0.30 3.09
C ALA A 122 10.02 0.15 2.24
N GLU A 123 9.77 -0.53 1.12
CA GLU A 123 8.62 -0.25 0.24
C GLU A 123 7.29 -0.54 0.96
N GLN A 124 7.19 -1.68 1.65
CA GLN A 124 6.00 -1.99 2.47
C GLN A 124 5.79 -1.01 3.62
N GLN A 125 6.87 -0.51 4.23
CA GLN A 125 6.75 0.52 5.27
C GLN A 125 6.23 1.84 4.70
N ALA A 126 6.77 2.28 3.56
CA ALA A 126 6.32 3.48 2.87
C ALA A 126 4.86 3.36 2.41
N GLU A 127 4.43 2.20 1.94
CA GLU A 127 3.03 1.95 1.53
C GLU A 127 2.08 2.02 2.74
N ARG A 128 2.45 1.39 3.87
CA ARG A 128 1.65 1.48 5.11
C ARG A 128 1.59 2.89 5.68
N GLU A 129 2.65 3.68 5.54
CA GLU A 129 2.65 5.08 5.96
C GLU A 129 1.68 5.91 5.11
N ARG A 130 1.68 5.73 3.78
CA ARG A 130 0.73 6.37 2.88
C ARG A 130 -0.72 5.99 3.18
N GLU A 131 -0.99 4.70 3.38
CA GLU A 131 -2.35 4.23 3.73
C GLU A 131 -2.82 4.85 5.04
N ARG A 132 -1.95 4.95 6.06
CA ARG A 132 -2.28 5.62 7.33
C ARG A 132 -2.52 7.12 7.17
N GLU A 133 -1.78 7.79 6.29
CA GLU A 133 -2.00 9.22 6.01
C GLU A 133 -3.33 9.44 5.28
N GLU A 134 -3.67 8.57 4.33
CA GLU A 134 -4.95 8.60 3.62
C GLU A 134 -6.13 8.32 4.55
N GLU A 135 -6.02 7.33 5.44
CA GLU A 135 -7.04 7.05 6.47
C GLU A 135 -7.26 8.24 7.41
N ARG A 136 -6.18 8.88 7.88
CA ARG A 136 -6.28 10.07 8.74
C ARG A 136 -6.93 11.24 8.00
N ALA A 137 -6.57 11.47 6.74
CA ALA A 137 -7.17 12.52 5.93
C ALA A 137 -8.67 12.26 5.69
N ALA A 138 -9.05 11.00 5.45
CA ALA A 138 -10.44 10.61 5.30
C ALA A 138 -11.24 10.77 6.60
N GLU A 139 -10.68 10.38 7.75
CA GLU A 139 -11.31 10.57 9.06
C GLU A 139 -11.48 12.05 9.39
N GLU A 140 -10.47 12.88 9.10
CA GLU A 140 -10.55 14.33 9.32
C GLU A 140 -11.60 14.98 8.40
N ALA A 141 -11.68 14.56 7.13
CA ALA A 141 -12.71 15.03 6.21
C ALA A 141 -14.13 14.65 6.70
N GLN A 142 -14.32 13.42 7.17
CA GLN A 142 -15.60 12.98 7.72
C GLN A 142 -15.98 13.75 8.99
N LYS A 143 -15.02 14.02 9.88
CA LYS A 143 -15.27 14.84 11.09
C LYS A 143 -15.69 16.27 10.72
N ARG A 144 -14.99 16.91 9.77
CA ARG A 144 -15.35 18.25 9.30
C ARG A 144 -16.75 18.27 8.68
N GLU A 145 -17.08 17.27 7.84
CA GLU A 145 -18.42 17.18 7.25
C GLU A 145 -19.51 16.94 8.31
N ALA A 146 -19.23 16.13 9.33
CA ALA A 146 -20.17 15.92 10.44
C ALA A 146 -20.37 17.21 11.26
N GLU A 147 -19.30 17.93 11.60
CA GLU A 147 -19.35 19.21 12.31
C GLU A 147 -20.12 20.26 11.51
N GLU A 148 -19.89 20.36 10.20
CA GLU A 148 -20.65 21.28 9.33
C GLU A 148 -22.14 20.93 9.30
N ARG A 149 -22.49 19.65 9.16
CA ARG A 149 -23.89 19.19 9.18
C ARG A 149 -24.57 19.48 10.52
N GLU A 150 -23.87 19.28 11.63
CA GLU A 150 -24.40 19.62 12.95
C GLU A 150 -24.58 21.12 13.13
N ALA A 151 -23.63 21.93 12.66
CA ALA A 151 -23.73 23.39 12.70
C ALA A 151 -24.92 23.91 11.88
N VAL A 152 -25.15 23.35 10.68
CA VAL A 152 -26.33 23.70 9.86
C VAL A 152 -27.61 23.32 10.59
N ARG A 153 -27.69 22.13 11.20
CA ARG A 153 -28.90 21.69 11.92
C ARG A 153 -29.20 22.59 13.12
N LEU A 154 -28.18 22.96 13.90
CA LEU A 154 -28.31 23.90 15.02
C LEU A 154 -28.77 25.28 14.56
N ALA A 155 -28.24 25.79 13.44
CA ALA A 155 -28.66 27.08 12.89
C ALA A 155 -30.11 27.05 12.39
N GLU A 156 -30.54 25.96 11.76
CA GLU A 156 -31.94 25.78 11.32
C GLU A 156 -32.90 25.67 12.51
N GLU A 157 -32.54 24.90 13.55
CA GLU A 157 -33.31 24.78 14.78
C GLU A 157 -33.48 26.15 15.47
N GLN A 158 -32.39 26.93 15.59
CA GLN A 158 -32.44 28.29 16.16
C GLN A 158 -33.30 29.25 15.33
N ALA A 159 -33.17 29.22 14.00
CA ALA A 159 -33.99 30.05 13.12
C ALA A 159 -35.48 29.69 13.22
N ALA A 160 -35.81 28.39 13.32
CA ALA A 160 -37.18 27.92 13.48
C ALA A 160 -37.76 28.31 14.86
N GLU A 161 -36.97 28.28 15.93
CA GLU A 161 -37.40 28.77 17.24
C GLU A 161 -37.66 30.27 17.25
N LEU A 162 -36.76 31.07 16.66
CA LEU A 162 -36.95 32.52 16.55
C LEU A 162 -38.21 32.85 15.75
N ALA A 163 -38.45 32.17 14.62
CA ALA A 163 -39.65 32.37 13.82
C ALA A 163 -40.93 32.01 14.59
N LYS A 164 -40.93 30.93 15.38
CA LYS A 164 -42.06 30.57 16.25
C LYS A 164 -42.31 31.62 17.34
N GLN A 165 -41.25 32.15 17.96
CA GLN A 165 -41.37 33.21 18.96
C GLN A 165 -41.92 34.50 18.35
N GLU A 166 -41.48 34.89 17.14
CA GLU A 166 -42.03 36.06 16.44
C GLU A 166 -43.50 35.87 16.06
N GLU A 167 -43.90 34.68 15.61
CA GLU A 167 -45.30 34.38 15.28
C GLU A 167 -46.19 34.40 16.53
N GLN A 168 -45.70 33.86 17.66
CA GLN A 168 -46.41 33.93 18.95
C GLN A 168 -46.59 35.38 19.41
N LYS A 169 -45.53 36.19 19.38
CA LYS A 169 -45.61 37.63 19.71
C LYS A 169 -46.60 38.37 18.83
N ARG A 170 -46.61 38.12 17.51
CA ARG A 170 -47.59 38.73 16.59
C ARG A 170 -49.04 38.33 16.91
N LYS A 171 -49.28 37.06 17.27
CA LYS A 171 -50.61 36.58 17.68
C LYS A 171 -51.06 37.22 18.98
N GLU A 172 -50.17 37.32 19.97
CA GLU A 172 -50.44 38.00 21.24
C GLU A 172 -50.74 39.49 21.03
N GLU A 173 -49.98 40.19 20.17
CA GLU A 173 -50.24 41.58 19.80
C GLU A 173 -51.58 41.76 19.08
N GLU A 174 -51.93 40.87 18.14
CA GLU A 174 -53.23 40.91 17.46
C GLU A 174 -54.39 40.66 18.43
N GLU A 175 -54.26 39.69 19.34
CA GLU A 175 -55.28 39.39 20.33
C GLU A 175 -55.44 40.54 21.33
N ALA A 176 -54.34 41.11 21.82
CA ALA A 176 -54.36 42.29 22.67
C ALA A 176 -55.02 43.50 21.98
N ALA A 177 -54.73 43.73 20.69
CA ALA A 177 -55.37 44.78 19.91
C ALA A 177 -56.88 44.54 19.73
N ARG A 178 -57.30 43.28 19.51
CA ARG A 178 -58.73 42.92 19.43
C ARG A 178 -59.45 43.13 20.76
N VAL A 179 -58.84 42.73 21.87
CA VAL A 179 -59.41 42.92 23.22
C VAL A 179 -59.53 44.41 23.53
N ALA A 180 -58.49 45.22 23.27
CA ALA A 180 -58.53 46.66 23.46
C ALA A 180 -59.59 47.34 22.59
N ALA A 181 -59.74 46.93 21.32
CA ALA A 181 -60.79 47.44 20.43
C ALA A 181 -62.20 47.06 20.91
N ALA A 182 -62.39 45.83 21.41
CA ALA A 182 -63.66 45.38 21.97
C ALA A 182 -64.01 46.13 23.27
N GLU A 183 -63.02 46.43 24.12
CA GLU A 183 -63.21 47.21 25.34
C GLU A 183 -63.55 48.67 25.03
N ALA A 184 -62.83 49.30 24.10
CA ALA A 184 -63.13 50.66 23.63
C ALA A 184 -64.53 50.76 23.02
N ALA A 185 -64.97 49.75 22.25
CA ALA A 185 -66.33 49.69 21.70
C ALA A 185 -67.39 49.55 22.80
N ARG A 186 -67.12 48.82 23.89
CA ARG A 186 -68.02 48.74 25.05
C ARG A 186 -68.11 50.07 25.80
N GLN A 187 -66.99 50.76 26.01
CA GLN A 187 -66.98 52.08 26.67
C GLN A 187 -67.71 53.16 25.85
N LEU A 188 -67.64 53.10 24.51
CA LEU A 188 -68.42 53.98 23.61
C LEU A 188 -69.94 53.67 23.62
N ALA A 189 -70.33 52.42 23.87
CA ALA A 189 -71.73 52.01 23.95
C ALA A 189 -72.38 52.30 25.32
N GLU A 190 -71.58 52.54 26.37
CA GLU A 190 -72.06 52.87 27.73
C GLU A 190 -72.22 54.40 27.98
N ALA A 191 -71.94 55.25 26.99
CA ALA A 191 -72.27 56.68 27.04
C ALA A 191 -73.78 56.91 26.75
N PRO A 192 -74.52 57.71 27.54
CA PRO A 192 -75.97 57.83 27.40
C PRO A 192 -76.36 58.68 26.18
N ALA A 193 -77.31 58.17 25.38
CA ALA A 193 -77.87 58.83 24.21
C ALA A 193 -79.07 59.74 24.54
N PRO A 194 -79.21 60.93 23.91
CA PRO A 194 -80.50 61.55 23.67
C PRO A 194 -81.06 61.18 22.27
N PRO A 195 -82.39 61.32 22.03
CA PRO A 195 -83.11 60.51 21.05
C PRO A 195 -83.17 61.08 19.62
N ALA A 196 -83.66 60.19 18.75
CA ALA A 196 -83.73 60.16 17.29
C ALA A 196 -84.44 61.30 16.56
N GLU A 197 -84.03 61.50 15.29
CA GLU A 197 -84.94 61.71 14.14
C GLU A 197 -84.22 61.47 12.80
N ALA A 198 -84.91 60.83 11.85
CA ALA A 198 -84.59 60.69 10.42
C ALA A 198 -85.81 61.27 9.64
N PRO A 199 -85.82 61.50 8.30
CA PRO A 199 -85.05 60.76 7.27
C PRO A 199 -84.77 61.50 5.90
N SER A 200 -84.35 60.68 4.91
CA SER A 200 -84.43 60.86 3.42
C SER A 200 -83.17 61.45 2.75
N SER A 201 -82.78 61.15 1.49
CA SER A 201 -83.15 60.19 0.43
C SER A 201 -82.10 60.33 -0.71
N GLY A 202 -82.02 59.37 -1.64
CA GLY A 202 -81.41 59.61 -2.96
C GLY A 202 -80.52 58.49 -3.53
N LYS A 203 -81.10 57.67 -4.41
CA LYS A 203 -80.39 56.73 -5.30
C LYS A 203 -79.77 57.49 -6.48
N ASP A 204 -78.60 57.07 -6.95
CA ASP A 204 -78.32 57.03 -8.39
C ASP A 204 -77.32 55.93 -8.75
N LYS A 205 -77.44 55.47 -10.00
CA LYS A 205 -77.12 54.13 -10.48
C LYS A 205 -76.24 54.28 -11.75
N VAL A 206 -75.51 53.21 -12.11
CA VAL A 206 -75.18 52.76 -13.51
C VAL A 206 -73.71 52.90 -14.02
N LYS A 207 -73.10 51.70 -14.26
CA LYS A 207 -72.20 51.25 -15.38
C LYS A 207 -70.78 51.83 -15.55
N ASP A 208 -69.83 51.21 -16.25
CA ASP A 208 -69.46 49.84 -16.73
C ASP A 208 -68.07 50.03 -17.39
N LYS A 209 -67.23 48.98 -17.43
CA LYS A 209 -66.10 48.74 -18.37
C LYS A 209 -65.00 49.80 -18.60
N ALA A 210 -63.73 49.40 -18.43
CA ALA A 210 -62.85 48.95 -19.54
C ALA A 210 -61.40 48.70 -19.08
N LYS A 211 -60.81 47.62 -19.61
CA LYS A 211 -59.38 47.33 -19.72
C LYS A 211 -58.65 48.48 -20.43
N ASP A 212 -57.44 48.82 -20.00
CA ASP A 212 -56.31 48.89 -20.94
C ASP A 212 -54.95 48.57 -20.29
N LYS A 213 -54.07 48.02 -21.12
CA LYS A 213 -52.67 47.66 -20.88
C LYS A 213 -51.78 48.88 -21.09
N ASP A 214 -50.69 48.98 -20.32
CA ASP A 214 -49.35 49.48 -20.71
C ASP A 214 -48.44 49.15 -19.51
N LYS A 215 -47.29 48.47 -19.54
CA LYS A 215 -46.16 48.28 -20.47
C LYS A 215 -45.35 49.55 -20.80
N ALA A 216 -44.65 50.06 -19.78
CA ALA A 216 -43.33 50.69 -19.88
C ALA A 216 -42.53 50.17 -18.65
N LYS A 217 -41.37 49.51 -18.71
CA LYS A 217 -40.12 49.70 -19.47
C LYS A 217 -39.41 51.01 -19.11
N ASP A 218 -38.54 50.94 -18.11
CA ASP A 218 -37.22 51.59 -18.02
C ASP A 218 -36.37 50.71 -17.09
N LYS A 219 -35.22 50.12 -17.50
CA LYS A 219 -33.92 50.71 -17.90
C LYS A 219 -33.29 51.50 -16.75
N ASP A 220 -32.01 51.39 -16.42
CA ASP A 220 -30.81 50.79 -17.03
C ASP A 220 -29.92 50.19 -15.92
#